data_AF-A0A3P1Y4H4-F1
#
_entry.id   AF-A0A3P1Y4H4-F1
#
_cell.length_a   1.000
_cell.length_b   1.000
_cell.length_c   1.000
_cell.angle_alpha   90.00
_cell.angle_beta   90.00
_cell.angle_gamma   90.00
#
_symmetry.space_group_name_H-M   'P 1'
#
loop_
_entity.id
_entity.type
_entity.pdbx_description
1 polymer ?
#
loop_
_entity_poly.entity_id
_entity_poly.type
_entity_poly.pdbx_seq_one_letter_code
_entity_poly.pdbx_strand_id
1 'polypeptide(L)'
;MRQVALWLGILTVFFSAGRGFALSEEERDERINDFTAEILESFGTDRESVVKALGTPMKDTVEKHENRHEEGVEDTIETLEYEGLSLTLGTMSSEKRRWALALFCSSDRYALRNVRVGDPVDKVLKALGDPAERTAEKVAYGTDYTSLTLTVDAEGTIKEIEALLWLD
;
A
#
# COMPACT_ATOMS: atom_id res chain seq x y z
N MET A 1 14.30 73.74 1.87
CA MET A 1 14.79 72.39 2.22
C MET A 1 13.94 71.86 3.36
N ARG A 2 13.06 70.88 3.08
CA ARG A 2 12.18 70.24 4.07
C ARG A 2 12.22 68.73 3.82
N GLN A 3 12.70 68.00 4.82
CA GLN A 3 12.65 66.53 4.88
C GLN A 3 11.21 66.08 5.06
N VAL A 4 10.80 65.04 4.35
CA VAL A 4 9.61 64.25 4.66
C VAL A 4 10.04 62.79 4.67
N ALA A 5 9.90 62.16 5.83
CA ALA A 5 10.21 60.77 6.09
C ALA A 5 8.95 59.89 5.97
N LEU A 6 9.18 58.66 5.50
CA LEU A 6 8.49 57.37 5.74
C LEU A 6 6.94 57.31 5.66
N TRP A 7 6.43 56.28 4.97
CA TRP A 7 5.97 55.02 5.61
C TRP A 7 5.56 54.00 4.53
N LEU A 8 6.26 52.86 4.47
CA LEU A 8 5.90 51.66 3.73
C LEU A 8 4.94 50.84 4.61
N GLY A 9 3.72 50.58 4.12
CA GLY A 9 2.81 49.60 4.72
C GLY A 9 2.91 48.27 3.99
N ILE A 10 3.67 47.32 4.53
CA ILE A 10 3.60 45.91 4.12
C ILE A 10 2.58 45.23 5.03
N LEU A 11 1.44 44.86 4.45
CA LEU A 11 0.40 44.05 5.09
C LEU A 11 0.78 42.58 4.93
N THR A 12 1.54 42.04 5.87
CA THR A 12 1.82 40.59 5.92
C THR A 12 0.60 39.87 6.49
N VAL A 13 -0.18 39.23 5.63
CA VAL A 13 -1.24 38.31 6.04
C VAL A 13 -0.56 37.03 6.55
N PHE A 14 -0.57 36.83 7.87
CA PHE A 14 -0.24 35.55 8.47
C PHE A 14 -1.35 34.54 8.15
N PHE A 15 -1.13 33.70 7.13
CA PHE A 15 -1.87 32.45 7.02
C PHE A 15 -1.48 31.58 8.22
N SER A 16 -2.39 31.47 9.18
CA SER A 16 -2.30 30.51 10.28
C SER A 16 -2.61 29.13 9.69
N ALA A 17 -1.60 28.48 9.12
CA ALA A 17 -1.68 27.04 8.86
C ALA A 17 -1.86 26.35 10.22
N GLY A 18 -2.99 25.67 10.38
CA GLY A 18 -3.27 24.88 11.58
C GLY A 18 -2.11 23.92 11.82
N ARG A 19 -1.52 24.00 13.02
CA ARG A 19 -0.66 22.94 13.55
C ARG A 19 -1.54 21.70 13.78
N GLY A 20 -1.79 20.95 12.72
CA GLY A 20 -1.98 19.51 12.89
C GLY A 20 -0.67 18.97 13.44
N PHE A 21 -0.72 18.27 14.57
CA PHE A 21 0.44 17.52 15.04
C PHE A 21 0.79 16.53 13.93
N ALA A 22 1.92 16.73 13.26
CA ALA A 22 2.46 15.74 12.34
C ALA A 22 2.70 14.46 13.15
N LEU A 23 2.26 13.31 12.61
CA LEU A 23 2.51 12.00 13.22
C LEU A 23 4.01 11.81 13.44
N SER A 24 4.37 11.04 14.47
CA SER A 24 5.73 10.53 14.55
C SER A 24 6.03 9.61 13.37
N GLU A 25 7.31 9.39 13.08
CA GLU A 25 7.75 8.44 12.05
C GLU A 25 7.24 7.02 12.34
N GLU A 26 7.31 6.59 13.60
CA GLU A 26 6.82 5.29 14.05
C GLU A 26 5.29 5.14 13.85
N GLU A 27 4.50 6.15 14.24
CA GLU A 27 3.04 6.14 14.05
C GLU A 27 2.65 6.13 12.57
N ARG A 28 3.44 6.79 11.72
CA ARG A 28 3.24 6.79 10.27
C ARG A 28 3.53 5.42 9.69
N ASP A 29 4.65 4.81 10.08
CA ASP A 29 5.08 3.52 9.54
C ASP A 29 4.13 2.40 10.00
N GLU A 30 3.70 2.40 11.27
CA GLU A 30 2.65 1.49 11.76
C GLU A 30 1.37 1.62 10.94
N ARG A 31 0.92 2.86 10.68
CA ARG A 31 -0.27 3.11 9.87
C ARG A 31 -0.13 2.62 8.43
N ILE A 32 1.04 2.80 7.81
CA ILE A 32 1.30 2.29 6.45
C ILE A 32 1.29 0.76 6.45
N ASN A 33 1.93 0.13 7.43
CA ASN A 33 1.97 -1.32 7.58
C ASN A 33 0.56 -1.90 7.75
N ASP A 34 -0.24 -1.36 8.66
CA ASP A 34 -1.61 -1.81 8.92
C ASP A 34 -2.49 -1.65 7.67
N PHE A 35 -2.44 -0.48 7.03
CA PHE A 35 -3.24 -0.23 5.83
C PHE A 35 -2.86 -1.17 4.68
N THR A 36 -1.57 -1.44 4.50
CA THR A 36 -1.07 -2.35 3.46
C THR A 36 -1.40 -3.80 3.78
N ALA A 37 -1.28 -4.22 5.04
CA ALA A 37 -1.68 -5.53 5.50
C ALA A 37 -3.19 -5.79 5.27
N GLU A 38 -4.04 -4.80 5.58
CA GLU A 38 -5.48 -4.93 5.31
C GLU A 38 -5.78 -5.10 3.81
N ILE A 39 -5.02 -4.43 2.92
CA ILE A 39 -5.13 -4.64 1.48
C ILE A 39 -4.75 -6.07 1.11
N LEU A 40 -3.56 -6.53 1.54
CA LEU A 40 -3.04 -7.88 1.26
C LEU A 40 -4.02 -8.97 1.71
N GLU A 41 -4.63 -8.79 2.88
CA GLU A 41 -5.55 -9.75 3.50
C GLU A 41 -7.01 -9.62 3.02
N SER A 42 -7.28 -8.82 1.98
CA SER A 42 -8.65 -8.56 1.48
C SER A 42 -9.43 -9.85 1.19
N PHE A 43 -8.75 -10.90 0.76
CA PHE A 43 -9.35 -12.20 0.39
C PHE A 43 -8.89 -13.37 1.27
N GLY A 44 -8.11 -13.09 2.33
CA GLY A 44 -7.50 -14.08 3.22
C GLY A 44 -6.01 -14.30 2.97
N THR A 45 -5.38 -15.06 3.87
CA THR A 45 -3.92 -15.33 3.88
C THR A 45 -3.56 -16.72 3.37
N ASP A 46 -4.55 -17.49 2.92
CA ASP A 46 -4.39 -18.86 2.47
C ASP A 46 -5.27 -19.15 1.24
N ARG A 47 -4.86 -20.18 0.48
CA ARG A 47 -5.53 -20.58 -0.75
C ARG A 47 -7.02 -20.85 -0.57
N GLU A 48 -7.39 -21.57 0.48
CA GLU A 48 -8.78 -21.98 0.70
C GLU A 48 -9.67 -20.75 0.90
N SER A 49 -9.21 -19.81 1.72
CA SER A 49 -9.86 -18.53 1.95
C SER A 49 -10.00 -17.72 0.65
N VAL A 50 -8.93 -17.61 -0.13
CA VAL A 50 -8.93 -16.84 -1.40
C VAL A 50 -9.87 -17.48 -2.42
N VAL A 51 -9.80 -18.80 -2.62
CA VAL A 51 -10.66 -19.53 -3.57
C VAL A 51 -12.12 -19.46 -3.15
N LYS A 52 -12.40 -19.48 -1.84
CA LYS A 52 -13.77 -19.28 -1.33
C LYS A 52 -14.29 -17.88 -1.62
N ALA A 53 -13.44 -16.86 -1.57
CA ALA A 53 -13.82 -15.47 -1.81
C ALA A 53 -13.96 -15.15 -3.31
N LEU A 54 -13.05 -15.64 -4.15
CA LEU A 54 -12.91 -15.24 -5.56
C LEU A 54 -13.29 -16.32 -6.57
N GLY A 55 -13.44 -17.57 -6.14
CA GLY A 55 -13.60 -18.72 -7.02
C GLY A 55 -12.26 -19.30 -7.46
N THR A 56 -12.28 -20.11 -8.52
CA THR A 56 -11.07 -20.78 -9.02
C THR A 56 -10.19 -19.80 -9.81
N PRO A 57 -8.87 -19.73 -9.55
CA PRO A 57 -7.96 -18.87 -10.32
C PRO A 57 -7.83 -19.36 -11.77
N MET A 58 -7.50 -18.43 -12.66
CA MET A 58 -7.22 -18.72 -14.07
C MET A 58 -5.89 -19.46 -14.22
N LYS A 59 -4.91 -19.11 -13.38
CA LYS A 59 -3.60 -19.74 -13.31
C LYS A 59 -3.12 -19.78 -11.87
N ASP A 60 -2.38 -20.83 -11.58
CA ASP A 60 -1.92 -21.17 -10.25
C ASP A 60 -0.51 -21.75 -10.34
N THR A 61 0.42 -21.17 -9.59
CA THR A 61 1.81 -21.58 -9.57
C THR A 61 2.24 -21.80 -8.12
N VAL A 62 2.78 -22.98 -7.83
CA VAL A 62 3.30 -23.33 -6.51
C VAL A 62 4.80 -23.57 -6.63
N GLU A 63 5.57 -22.84 -5.85
CA GLU A 63 7.01 -22.98 -5.73
C GLU A 63 7.38 -23.39 -4.31
N LYS A 64 8.44 -24.18 -4.19
CA LYS A 64 8.98 -24.61 -2.91
C LYS A 64 10.43 -24.20 -2.81
N HIS A 65 10.80 -23.67 -1.66
CA HIS A 65 12.14 -23.18 -1.36
C HIS A 65 12.59 -23.79 -0.04
N GLU A 66 13.85 -24.19 0.05
CA GLU A 66 14.40 -24.61 1.34
C GLU A 66 14.44 -23.39 2.27
N ASN A 67 13.91 -23.55 3.48
CA ASN A 67 13.85 -22.47 4.45
C ASN A 67 15.28 -22.12 4.90
N ARG A 68 15.65 -20.84 4.77
CA ARG A 68 17.00 -20.35 5.11
C ARG A 68 17.34 -20.41 6.60
N HIS A 69 16.33 -20.51 7.46
CA HIS A 69 16.44 -20.42 8.91
C HIS A 69 16.26 -21.79 9.60
N GLU A 70 15.62 -22.77 8.95
CA GLU A 70 15.30 -24.10 9.48
C GLU A 70 15.70 -25.21 8.49
N GLU A 71 16.77 -25.95 8.82
CA GLU A 71 17.26 -27.05 7.99
C GLU A 71 16.19 -28.15 7.81
N GLY A 72 15.97 -28.55 6.56
CA GLY A 72 14.99 -29.60 6.21
C GLY A 72 13.52 -29.15 6.23
N VAL A 73 13.25 -27.84 6.39
CA VAL A 73 11.91 -27.25 6.24
C VAL A 73 11.80 -26.60 4.87
N GLU A 74 10.66 -26.79 4.19
CA GLU A 74 10.35 -26.14 2.92
C GLU A 74 9.33 -25.01 3.13
N ASP A 75 9.67 -23.83 2.66
CA ASP A 75 8.75 -22.73 2.44
C ASP A 75 7.99 -22.94 1.14
N THR A 76 6.70 -22.60 1.13
CA THR A 76 5.85 -22.69 -0.06
C THR A 76 5.37 -21.31 -0.46
N ILE A 77 5.64 -20.91 -1.70
CA ILE A 77 5.11 -19.69 -2.32
C ILE A 77 4.09 -20.10 -3.36
N GLU A 78 2.88 -19.57 -3.25
CA GLU A 78 1.81 -19.82 -4.21
C GLU A 78 1.36 -18.50 -4.84
N THR A 79 1.24 -18.48 -6.17
CA THR A 79 0.73 -17.32 -6.91
C THR A 79 -0.57 -17.67 -7.63
N LEU A 80 -1.63 -16.96 -7.30
CA LEU A 80 -2.98 -17.12 -7.83
C LEU A 80 -3.31 -15.95 -8.76
N GLU A 81 -3.53 -16.24 -10.04
CA GLU A 81 -3.85 -15.24 -11.06
C GLU A 81 -5.34 -15.29 -11.43
N TYR A 82 -5.97 -14.12 -11.42
CA TYR A 82 -7.33 -13.85 -11.89
C TYR A 82 -7.29 -12.72 -12.93
N GLU A 83 -8.40 -12.48 -13.62
CA GLU A 83 -8.48 -11.38 -14.59
C GLU A 83 -8.29 -10.03 -13.87
N GLY A 84 -7.12 -9.41 -14.02
CA GLY A 84 -6.78 -8.11 -13.42
C GLY A 84 -6.46 -8.14 -11.93
N LEU A 85 -6.15 -9.32 -11.36
CA LEU A 85 -5.70 -9.49 -9.98
C LEU A 85 -4.68 -10.63 -9.88
N SER A 86 -3.59 -10.41 -9.16
CA SER A 86 -2.62 -11.44 -8.79
C SER A 86 -2.37 -11.40 -7.29
N LEU A 87 -2.35 -12.56 -6.65
CA LEU A 87 -2.09 -12.72 -5.21
C LEU A 87 -0.95 -13.71 -5.02
N THR A 88 0.05 -13.33 -4.23
CA THR A 88 1.11 -14.24 -3.79
C THR A 88 0.95 -14.54 -2.31
N LEU A 89 0.88 -15.82 -1.98
CA LEU A 89 0.70 -16.35 -0.63
C LEU A 89 1.97 -17.11 -0.22
N GLY A 90 2.38 -16.95 1.03
CA GLY A 90 3.50 -17.67 1.62
C GLY A 90 3.04 -18.59 2.74
N THR A 91 3.49 -19.84 2.74
CA THR A 91 3.48 -20.70 3.93
C THR A 91 4.91 -20.95 4.34
N MET A 92 5.32 -20.42 5.49
CA MET A 92 6.71 -20.52 5.95
C MET A 92 6.81 -21.28 7.26
N SER A 93 8.05 -21.73 7.52
CA SER A 93 8.50 -22.38 8.76
C SER A 93 7.80 -23.70 9.10
N SER A 94 8.35 -24.42 10.08
CA SER A 94 7.75 -25.66 10.59
C SER A 94 6.37 -25.45 11.20
N GLU A 95 6.06 -24.24 11.67
CA GLU A 95 4.75 -23.86 12.21
C GLU A 95 3.69 -23.64 11.12
N LYS A 96 4.07 -23.64 9.84
CA LYS A 96 3.18 -23.40 8.69
C LYS A 96 2.38 -22.11 8.82
N ARG A 97 3.05 -21.05 9.26
CA ARG A 97 2.46 -19.71 9.31
C ARG A 97 2.17 -19.25 7.89
N ARG A 98 1.06 -18.53 7.70
CA ARG A 98 0.56 -18.15 6.38
C ARG A 98 0.44 -16.64 6.27
N TRP A 99 0.86 -16.11 5.13
CA TRP A 99 0.85 -14.68 4.83
C TRP A 99 0.37 -14.42 3.41
N ALA A 100 -0.32 -13.31 3.22
CA ALA A 100 -0.44 -12.67 1.91
C ALA A 100 0.79 -11.77 1.71
N LEU A 101 1.65 -12.13 0.75
CA LEU A 101 2.94 -11.48 0.53
C LEU A 101 2.87 -10.38 -0.54
N ALA A 102 2.07 -10.58 -1.57
CA ALA A 102 1.92 -9.62 -2.65
C ALA A 102 0.48 -9.59 -3.17
N LEU A 103 0.03 -8.40 -3.56
CA LEU A 103 -1.23 -8.19 -4.26
C LEU A 103 -0.99 -7.16 -5.36
N PHE A 104 -1.29 -7.54 -6.59
CA PHE A 104 -1.36 -6.62 -7.73
C PHE A 104 -2.80 -6.60 -8.25
N CYS A 105 -3.41 -5.42 -8.37
CA CYS A 105 -4.79 -5.26 -8.83
C CYS A 105 -4.90 -4.10 -9.82
N SER A 106 -5.40 -4.38 -11.03
CA SER A 106 -5.67 -3.39 -12.09
C SER A 106 -7.14 -3.37 -12.54
N SER A 107 -7.98 -4.19 -11.90
CA SER A 107 -9.41 -4.28 -12.21
C SER A 107 -10.26 -3.64 -11.12
N ASP A 108 -11.24 -2.84 -11.53
CA ASP A 108 -12.26 -2.30 -10.64
C ASP A 108 -13.22 -3.39 -10.13
N ARG A 109 -13.20 -4.62 -10.63
CA ARG A 109 -14.13 -5.68 -10.19
C ARG A 109 -13.88 -6.13 -8.75
N TYR A 110 -12.67 -5.96 -8.24
CA TYR A 110 -12.28 -6.40 -6.90
C TYR A 110 -12.38 -5.23 -5.91
N ALA A 111 -13.13 -5.44 -4.84
CA ALA A 111 -13.14 -4.51 -3.71
C ALA A 111 -12.07 -4.94 -2.70
N LEU A 112 -10.95 -4.22 -2.67
CA LEU A 112 -9.93 -4.40 -1.64
C LEU A 112 -10.36 -3.64 -0.38
N ARG A 113 -9.83 -4.03 0.77
CA ARG A 113 -10.03 -3.24 2.00
C ARG A 113 -9.38 -1.87 1.82
N ASN A 114 -10.07 -0.84 2.29
CA ASN A 114 -9.68 0.59 2.25
C ASN A 114 -9.58 1.26 0.87
N VAL A 115 -9.23 0.55 -0.20
CA VAL A 115 -8.95 1.14 -1.51
C VAL A 115 -9.47 0.28 -2.66
N ARG A 116 -9.77 0.89 -3.81
CA ARG A 116 -10.20 0.19 -5.01
C ARG A 116 -9.63 0.87 -6.25
N VAL A 117 -9.39 0.11 -7.31
CA VAL A 117 -9.18 0.67 -8.65
C VAL A 117 -10.43 1.50 -9.03
N GLY A 118 -10.20 2.74 -9.48
CA GLY A 118 -11.25 3.72 -9.73
C GLY A 118 -11.50 4.69 -8.57
N ASP A 119 -10.94 4.47 -7.38
CA ASP A 119 -11.02 5.45 -6.29
C ASP A 119 -10.12 6.67 -6.58
N PRO A 120 -10.48 7.87 -6.08
CA PRO A 120 -9.59 9.02 -6.10
C PRO A 120 -8.41 8.79 -5.14
N VAL A 121 -7.19 9.11 -5.57
CA VAL A 121 -5.98 8.92 -4.76
C VAL A 121 -6.00 9.74 -3.47
N ASP A 122 -6.73 10.86 -3.45
CA ASP A 122 -6.94 11.70 -2.26
C ASP A 122 -7.54 10.95 -1.07
N LYS A 123 -8.28 9.86 -1.32
CA LYS A 123 -8.80 8.98 -0.27
C LYS A 123 -7.65 8.31 0.50
N VAL A 124 -6.63 7.83 -0.20
CA VAL A 124 -5.44 7.20 0.40
C VAL A 124 -4.55 8.25 1.04
N LEU A 125 -4.33 9.39 0.37
CA LEU A 125 -3.56 10.52 0.95
C LEU A 125 -4.17 11.00 2.26
N LYS A 126 -5.50 11.04 2.37
CA LYS A 126 -6.18 11.42 3.61
C LYS A 126 -6.00 10.38 4.72
N ALA A 127 -5.92 9.09 4.37
CA ALA A 127 -5.74 8.02 5.34
C ALA A 127 -4.30 7.94 5.85
N LEU A 128 -3.33 7.99 4.93
CA LEU A 128 -1.91 7.72 5.20
C LEU A 128 -1.06 8.97 5.36
N GLY A 129 -1.55 10.14 4.93
CA GLY A 129 -0.75 11.35 4.84
C GLY A 129 0.14 11.38 3.61
N ASP A 130 1.22 12.16 3.68
CA ASP A 130 2.13 12.36 2.56
C ASP A 130 2.92 11.07 2.25
N PRO A 131 3.03 10.69 0.96
CA PRO A 131 3.77 9.52 0.53
C PRO A 131 5.29 9.78 0.51
N ALA A 132 6.07 8.70 0.44
CA ALA A 132 7.51 8.79 0.20
C ALA A 132 7.82 9.29 -1.23
N GLU A 133 6.99 8.89 -2.20
CA GLU A 133 7.09 9.34 -3.59
C GLU A 133 5.71 9.77 -4.13
N ARG A 134 5.66 10.93 -4.78
CA ARG A 134 4.48 11.41 -5.51
C ARG A 134 4.88 12.06 -6.83
N THR A 135 4.39 11.50 -7.92
CA THR A 135 4.50 12.04 -9.27
C THR A 135 3.11 12.24 -9.88
N ALA A 136 3.04 12.64 -11.15
CA ALA A 136 1.77 12.76 -11.87
C ALA A 136 1.09 11.40 -12.11
N GLU A 137 1.84 10.30 -12.10
CA GLU A 137 1.35 8.96 -12.48
C GLU A 137 1.49 7.94 -11.34
N LYS A 138 2.13 8.31 -10.22
CA LYS A 138 2.46 7.38 -9.15
C LYS A 138 2.37 8.01 -7.77
N VAL A 139 1.84 7.25 -6.81
CA VAL A 139 1.94 7.53 -5.37
C VAL A 139 2.48 6.28 -4.68
N ALA A 140 3.56 6.44 -3.89
CA ALA A 140 4.24 5.30 -3.25
C ALA A 140 4.49 5.54 -1.76
N TYR A 141 4.10 4.56 -0.96
CA TYR A 141 4.40 4.44 0.47
C TYR A 141 5.30 3.24 0.67
N GLY A 142 6.22 3.33 1.64
CA GLY A 142 7.11 2.24 1.98
C GLY A 142 7.61 2.36 3.40
N THR A 143 7.81 1.21 4.02
CA THR A 143 8.50 1.00 5.30
C THR A 143 9.58 -0.06 5.08
N ASP A 144 10.26 -0.46 6.15
CA ASP A 144 11.19 -1.60 6.11
C ASP A 144 10.49 -2.94 5.81
N TYR A 145 9.18 -3.05 6.04
CA TYR A 145 8.43 -4.30 5.95
C TYR A 145 7.39 -4.33 4.85
N THR A 146 6.85 -3.18 4.44
CA THR A 146 5.78 -3.12 3.45
C THR A 146 6.00 -2.05 2.41
N SER A 147 5.36 -2.22 1.26
CA SER A 147 5.23 -1.14 0.29
C SER A 147 3.85 -1.14 -0.35
N LEU A 148 3.34 0.07 -0.61
CA LEU A 148 2.09 0.30 -1.32
C LEU A 148 2.37 1.30 -2.44
N THR A 149 2.20 0.84 -3.69
CA THR A 149 2.30 1.68 -4.88
C THR A 149 0.94 1.78 -5.55
N LEU A 150 0.57 3.00 -5.92
CA LEU A 150 -0.65 3.32 -6.66
C LEU A 150 -0.26 3.99 -7.98
N THR A 151 -0.63 3.37 -9.09
CA THR A 151 -0.59 4.03 -10.41
C THR A 151 -1.87 4.85 -10.58
N VAL A 152 -1.74 6.12 -10.98
CA VAL A 152 -2.88 7.05 -11.13
C VAL A 152 -2.93 7.65 -12.53
N ASP A 153 -4.14 8.00 -12.99
CA ASP A 153 -4.31 8.81 -14.20
C ASP A 153 -4.17 10.32 -13.96
N ALA A 154 -4.28 11.10 -15.04
CA ALA A 154 -4.15 12.56 -15.02
C ALA A 154 -5.23 13.23 -14.14
N GLU A 155 -6.36 12.57 -13.92
CA GLU A 155 -7.44 13.01 -13.05
C GLU A 155 -7.22 12.63 -11.58
N GLY A 156 -6.14 11.90 -11.26
CA GLY A 156 -5.83 11.44 -9.91
C GLY A 156 -6.65 10.22 -9.48
N THR A 157 -7.14 9.43 -10.44
CA THR A 157 -7.88 8.19 -10.20
C THR A 157 -6.94 7.00 -10.22
N ILE A 158 -7.06 6.12 -9.23
CA ILE A 158 -6.25 4.90 -9.12
C ILE A 158 -6.57 3.95 -10.29
N LYS A 159 -5.55 3.53 -11.02
CA LYS A 159 -5.62 2.53 -12.10
C LYS A 159 -5.08 1.18 -11.67
N GLU A 160 -4.02 1.18 -10.87
CA GLU A 160 -3.38 -0.04 -10.41
C GLU A 160 -2.94 0.12 -8.96
N ILE A 161 -2.97 -0.99 -8.23
CA ILE A 161 -2.59 -1.09 -6.82
C ILE A 161 -1.61 -2.24 -6.71
N GLU A 162 -0.43 -1.97 -6.16
CA GLU A 162 0.57 -2.97 -5.80
C GLU A 162 0.87 -2.85 -4.31
N ALA A 163 0.62 -3.93 -3.58
CA ALA A 163 0.92 -4.05 -2.15
C ALA A 163 1.87 -5.21 -1.94
N LEU A 164 2.93 -5.00 -1.15
CA LEU A 164 3.96 -6.00 -0.87
C LEU A 164 4.27 -6.04 0.63
N LEU A 165 4.54 -7.24 1.13
CA LEU A 165 5.07 -7.54 2.46
C LEU A 165 6.39 -8.29 2.32
N TRP A 166 7.43 -7.77 2.95
CA TRP A 166 8.75 -8.39 3.04
C TRP A 166 8.86 -9.16 4.36
N LEU A 167 9.27 -10.42 4.29
CA LEU A 167 9.60 -11.23 5.46
C LEU A 167 11.12 -11.22 5.65
N ASP A 168 11.57 -10.86 6.86
CA ASP A 168 12.97 -10.90 7.27
C ASP A 168 13.48 -12.31 7.64
#